data_AF-A0A9E0YI20-F1
#
_entry.id   AF-A0A9E0YI20-F1
#
_cell.length_a   1.000
_cell.length_b   1.000
_cell.length_c   1.000
_cell.angle_alpha   90.00
_cell.angle_beta   90.00
_cell.angle_gamma   90.00
#
_symmetry.space_group_name_H-M   'P 1'
#
loop_
_entity.id
_entity.type
_entity.pdbx_description
1 polymer ?
#
loop_
_entity_poly.entity_id
_entity_poly.type
_entity_poly.pdbx_seq_one_letter_code
_entity_poly.pdbx_strand_id
1 'polypeptide(L)'
;RSIKETADEFVVVDFTHPSAVNDNARFYCDHRIPFVMGTTGGNRDLLYETIQNAHICAVIAPNMAKQIVGFQAMMEYAAENFPGLFAGYTLTIEESHQQHKADTSGTAKAMVNYFNKLGVNFKKEDIIQVRDPEEQKNRLGVPEQYLSGHGWHTYTLISPDNTVTFRFTHNINGRDIYAQGTFDAVNFLTEKMDQGARGQVYSMIDVLKGE
;
A
#
# COMPACT_ATOMS: atom_id res chain seq x y z
N ARG A 1 -3.65 -31.91 -17.43
CA ARG A 1 -4.94 -31.51 -16.82
C ARG A 1 -4.74 -30.13 -16.26
N SER A 2 -5.43 -29.12 -16.79
CA SER A 2 -5.29 -27.77 -16.26
C SER A 2 -5.97 -27.70 -14.90
N ILE A 3 -5.45 -26.91 -13.96
CA ILE A 3 -6.05 -26.73 -12.62
C ILE A 3 -7.54 -26.35 -12.71
N LYS A 4 -7.90 -25.63 -13.80
CA LYS A 4 -9.26 -25.23 -14.17
C LYS A 4 -10.21 -26.41 -14.48
N GLU A 5 -9.70 -27.57 -14.83
CA GLU A 5 -10.51 -28.79 -15.03
C GLU A 5 -10.81 -29.53 -13.72
N THR A 6 -10.12 -29.18 -12.63
CA THR A 6 -10.16 -29.92 -11.34
C THR A 6 -10.68 -29.11 -10.17
N ALA A 7 -10.81 -27.78 -10.31
CA ALA A 7 -11.35 -26.89 -9.29
C ALA A 7 -12.56 -26.16 -9.86
N ASP A 8 -13.68 -26.18 -9.12
CA ASP A 8 -14.93 -25.52 -9.52
C ASP A 8 -14.77 -23.99 -9.57
N GLU A 9 -13.95 -23.45 -8.67
CA GLU A 9 -13.62 -22.03 -8.60
C GLU A 9 -12.15 -21.86 -8.21
N PHE A 10 -11.47 -20.87 -8.80
CA PHE A 10 -10.14 -20.46 -8.35
C PHE A 10 -9.88 -18.99 -8.65
N VAL A 11 -9.16 -18.35 -7.73
CA VAL A 11 -8.66 -16.97 -7.84
C VAL A 11 -7.14 -17.02 -7.93
N VAL A 12 -6.55 -16.24 -8.82
CA VAL A 12 -5.09 -16.10 -8.90
C VAL A 12 -4.61 -14.99 -7.98
N VAL A 13 -3.50 -15.22 -7.28
CA VAL A 13 -2.78 -14.20 -6.53
C VAL A 13 -1.46 -13.90 -7.26
N ASP A 14 -1.29 -12.66 -7.73
CA ASP A 14 -0.12 -12.23 -8.51
C ASP A 14 0.79 -11.31 -7.67
N PHE A 15 1.94 -11.88 -7.28
CA PHE A 15 3.14 -11.17 -6.79
C PHE A 15 4.35 -11.62 -7.59
N THR A 16 4.56 -10.98 -8.73
CA THR A 16 5.58 -11.34 -9.72
C THR A 16 6.61 -10.22 -9.88
N HIS A 17 6.68 -9.61 -11.06
CA HIS A 17 7.65 -8.56 -11.39
C HIS A 17 6.96 -7.46 -12.20
N PRO A 18 7.35 -6.18 -12.08
CA PRO A 18 6.76 -5.07 -12.84
C PRO A 18 6.63 -5.33 -14.35
N SER A 19 7.59 -6.05 -14.94
CA SER A 19 7.58 -6.39 -16.37
C SER A 19 6.53 -7.42 -16.78
N ALA A 20 5.98 -8.19 -15.83
CA ALA A 20 4.99 -9.24 -16.10
C ALA A 20 3.56 -8.77 -15.87
N VAL A 21 3.35 -7.61 -15.23
CA VAL A 21 2.02 -7.11 -14.82
C VAL A 21 1.00 -7.13 -15.95
N ASN A 22 1.34 -6.55 -17.10
CA ASN A 22 0.39 -6.42 -18.22
C ASN A 22 0.15 -7.76 -18.93
N ASP A 23 1.20 -8.55 -19.17
CA ASP A 23 1.09 -9.86 -19.84
C ASP A 23 0.32 -10.88 -18.99
N ASN A 24 0.58 -10.90 -17.68
CA ASN A 24 -0.16 -11.75 -16.74
C ASN A 24 -1.63 -11.34 -16.68
N ALA A 25 -1.93 -10.05 -16.55
CA ALA A 25 -3.31 -9.57 -16.53
C ALA A 25 -4.06 -9.94 -17.81
N ARG A 26 -3.41 -9.80 -18.98
CA ARG A 26 -3.96 -10.25 -20.26
C ARG A 26 -4.25 -11.75 -20.24
N PHE A 27 -3.31 -12.56 -19.78
CA PHE A 27 -3.50 -14.00 -19.65
C PHE A 27 -4.70 -14.35 -18.74
N TYR A 28 -4.82 -13.72 -17.57
CA TYR A 28 -5.97 -13.94 -16.67
C TYR A 28 -7.29 -13.55 -17.34
N CYS A 29 -7.30 -12.42 -18.06
CA CYS A 29 -8.46 -11.92 -18.78
C CYS A 29 -8.89 -12.86 -19.92
N ASP A 30 -7.95 -13.28 -20.77
CA ASP A 30 -8.19 -14.20 -21.90
C ASP A 30 -8.75 -15.55 -21.42
N HIS A 31 -8.35 -16.00 -20.23
CA HIS A 31 -8.82 -17.25 -19.62
C HIS A 31 -9.99 -17.09 -18.64
N ARG A 32 -10.53 -15.88 -18.49
CA ARG A 32 -11.64 -15.55 -17.58
C ARG A 32 -11.38 -15.93 -16.12
N ILE A 33 -10.19 -15.61 -15.63
CA ILE A 33 -9.73 -15.97 -14.29
C ILE A 33 -9.76 -14.70 -13.41
N PRO A 34 -10.57 -14.66 -12.33
CA PRO A 34 -10.50 -13.57 -11.37
C PRO A 34 -9.17 -13.59 -10.62
N PHE A 35 -8.66 -12.40 -10.27
CA PHE A 35 -7.33 -12.31 -9.67
C PHE A 35 -7.15 -11.15 -8.69
N VAL A 36 -6.23 -11.34 -7.75
CA VAL A 36 -5.74 -10.33 -6.81
C VAL A 36 -4.29 -10.04 -7.16
N MET A 37 -3.99 -8.80 -7.55
CA MET A 37 -2.64 -8.39 -7.96
C MET A 37 -2.04 -7.40 -6.97
N GLY A 38 -0.99 -7.86 -6.28
CA GLY A 38 -0.12 -7.04 -5.43
C GLY A 38 1.14 -6.53 -6.14
N THR A 39 1.43 -7.05 -7.33
CA THR A 39 2.59 -6.62 -8.14
C THR A 39 2.51 -5.14 -8.50
N THR A 40 3.55 -4.41 -8.14
CA THR A 40 3.70 -2.97 -8.43
C THR A 40 4.33 -2.74 -9.81
N GLY A 41 4.26 -1.52 -10.32
CA GLY A 41 4.78 -1.16 -11.64
C GLY A 41 3.90 -1.67 -12.80
N GLY A 42 4.52 -1.82 -13.97
CA GLY A 42 3.81 -2.04 -15.24
C GLY A 42 3.11 -0.78 -15.75
N ASN A 43 2.44 -0.89 -16.90
CA ASN A 43 1.55 0.16 -17.39
C ASN A 43 0.18 0.02 -16.70
N ARG A 44 -0.08 0.90 -15.72
CA ARG A 44 -1.30 0.82 -14.90
C ARG A 44 -2.56 1.12 -15.70
N ASP A 45 -2.52 2.10 -16.60
CA ASP A 45 -3.68 2.46 -17.41
C ASP A 45 -4.08 1.30 -18.32
N LEU A 46 -3.10 0.69 -19.01
CA LEU A 46 -3.33 -0.50 -19.83
C LEU A 46 -3.83 -1.70 -19.01
N LEU A 47 -3.34 -1.87 -17.77
CA LEU A 47 -3.81 -2.91 -16.86
C LEU A 47 -5.31 -2.74 -16.57
N TYR A 48 -5.73 -1.55 -16.16
CA TYR A 48 -7.15 -1.28 -15.86
C TYR A 48 -8.02 -1.42 -17.11
N GLU A 49 -7.59 -0.88 -18.26
CA GLU A 49 -8.28 -1.02 -19.54
C GLU A 49 -8.48 -2.50 -19.91
N THR A 50 -7.43 -3.32 -19.79
CA THR A 50 -7.48 -4.76 -20.11
C THR A 50 -8.52 -5.49 -19.26
N ILE A 51 -8.55 -5.22 -17.95
CA ILE A 51 -9.49 -5.88 -17.03
C ILE A 51 -10.92 -5.44 -17.33
N GLN A 52 -11.14 -4.15 -17.54
CA GLN A 52 -12.46 -3.58 -17.85
C GLN A 52 -13.03 -4.16 -19.15
N ASN A 53 -12.22 -4.23 -20.22
CA ASN A 53 -12.63 -4.79 -21.51
C ASN A 53 -12.95 -6.29 -21.44
N ALA A 54 -12.29 -7.04 -20.56
CA ALA A 54 -12.52 -8.47 -20.38
C ALA A 54 -13.72 -8.78 -19.47
N HIS A 55 -14.28 -7.77 -18.79
CA HIS A 55 -15.33 -7.93 -17.77
C HIS A 55 -14.98 -8.97 -16.69
N ILE A 56 -13.75 -8.95 -16.20
CA ILE A 56 -13.28 -9.82 -15.10
C ILE A 56 -13.22 -9.07 -13.79
N CYS A 57 -13.56 -9.76 -12.71
CA CYS A 57 -13.43 -9.21 -11.36
C CYS A 57 -11.97 -9.33 -10.88
N ALA A 58 -11.41 -8.25 -10.36
CA ALA A 58 -10.05 -8.25 -9.83
C ALA A 58 -9.89 -7.30 -8.65
N VAL A 59 -8.99 -7.63 -7.72
CA VAL A 59 -8.48 -6.66 -6.73
C VAL A 59 -7.08 -6.22 -7.15
N ILE A 60 -6.90 -4.93 -7.33
CA ILE A 60 -5.63 -4.34 -7.75
C ILE A 60 -5.16 -3.39 -6.65
N ALA A 61 -4.14 -3.81 -5.89
CA ALA A 61 -3.67 -3.07 -4.73
C ALA A 61 -2.13 -3.10 -4.61
N PRO A 62 -1.42 -2.00 -4.91
CA PRO A 62 0.04 -1.95 -4.83
C PRO A 62 0.57 -1.99 -3.38
N ASN A 63 -0.31 -1.79 -2.39
CA ASN A 63 -0.02 -1.99 -0.98
C ASN A 63 -1.07 -2.91 -0.37
N MET A 64 -0.66 -4.11 0.01
CA MET A 64 -1.54 -5.13 0.59
C MET A 64 -1.62 -5.05 2.12
N ALA A 65 -0.85 -4.17 2.76
CA ALA A 65 -1.00 -3.91 4.19
C ALA A 65 -2.21 -3.01 4.42
N LYS A 66 -3.40 -3.62 4.53
CA LYS A 66 -4.68 -2.91 4.57
C LYS A 66 -4.75 -1.85 5.67
N GLN A 67 -4.13 -2.06 6.82
CA GLN A 67 -4.10 -1.08 7.92
C GLN A 67 -3.29 0.17 7.55
N ILE A 68 -2.21 0.02 6.78
CA ILE A 68 -1.43 1.16 6.27
C ILE A 68 -2.23 1.91 5.22
N VAL A 69 -2.92 1.20 4.33
CA VAL A 69 -3.83 1.81 3.36
C VAL A 69 -4.95 2.58 4.07
N GLY A 70 -5.55 2.01 5.11
CA GLY A 70 -6.57 2.69 5.93
C GLY A 70 -6.03 3.95 6.61
N PHE A 71 -4.82 3.89 7.18
CA PHE A 71 -4.17 5.09 7.73
C PHE A 71 -3.92 6.17 6.66
N GLN A 72 -3.45 5.79 5.47
CA GLN A 72 -3.30 6.74 4.36
C GLN A 72 -4.64 7.37 3.97
N ALA A 73 -5.73 6.59 3.91
CA ALA A 73 -7.07 7.10 3.62
C ALA A 73 -7.57 8.08 4.69
N MET A 74 -7.31 7.81 5.98
CA MET A 74 -7.64 8.75 7.06
C MET A 74 -6.90 10.09 6.89
N MET A 75 -5.61 10.03 6.54
CA MET A 75 -4.77 11.21 6.36
C MET A 75 -5.15 11.99 5.10
N GLU A 76 -5.48 11.31 4.02
CA GLU A 76 -6.01 11.91 2.80
C GLU A 76 -7.33 12.62 3.06
N TYR A 77 -8.27 11.95 3.73
CA TYR A 77 -9.54 12.55 4.12
C TYR A 77 -9.34 13.81 4.96
N ALA A 78 -8.46 13.75 5.97
CA ALA A 78 -8.16 14.92 6.80
C ALA A 78 -7.56 16.06 5.96
N ALA A 79 -6.63 15.75 5.06
CA ALA A 79 -5.98 16.71 4.18
C ALA A 79 -6.96 17.40 3.20
N GLU A 80 -8.00 16.70 2.75
CA GLU A 80 -9.02 17.24 1.85
C GLU A 80 -10.08 18.07 2.58
N ASN A 81 -10.45 17.68 3.81
CA ASN A 81 -11.54 18.32 4.54
C ASN A 81 -11.08 19.42 5.50
N PHE A 82 -9.81 19.40 5.92
CA PHE A 82 -9.25 20.37 6.87
C PHE A 82 -7.92 20.96 6.34
N PRO A 83 -7.92 21.59 5.15
CA PRO A 83 -6.70 22.19 4.62
C PRO A 83 -6.15 23.27 5.56
N GLY A 84 -4.84 23.27 5.79
CA GLY A 84 -4.20 24.21 6.71
C GLY A 84 -4.35 23.91 8.21
N LEU A 85 -4.93 22.76 8.60
CA LEU A 85 -5.14 22.38 10.01
C LEU A 85 -3.87 22.48 10.88
N PHE A 86 -2.71 22.17 10.32
CA PHE A 86 -1.39 22.22 10.95
C PHE A 86 -0.54 23.38 10.44
N ALA A 87 -1.14 24.47 9.96
CA ALA A 87 -0.40 25.66 9.56
C ALA A 87 0.49 26.16 10.71
N GLY A 88 1.78 26.39 10.40
CA GLY A 88 2.79 26.80 11.37
C GLY A 88 3.46 25.66 12.15
N TYR A 89 2.93 24.43 12.10
CA TYR A 89 3.61 23.30 12.70
C TYR A 89 4.87 22.93 11.92
N THR A 90 5.87 22.41 12.63
CA THR A 90 7.05 21.79 12.03
C THR A 90 6.84 20.28 11.89
N LEU A 91 7.11 19.73 10.72
CA LEU A 91 7.04 18.29 10.45
C LEU A 91 8.43 17.69 10.35
N THR A 92 8.63 16.55 11.01
CA THR A 92 9.76 15.63 10.77
C THR A 92 9.21 14.29 10.32
N ILE A 93 9.75 13.74 9.23
CA ILE A 93 9.45 12.39 8.75
C ILE A 93 10.74 11.57 8.79
N GLU A 94 10.67 10.43 9.46
CA GLU A 94 11.74 9.43 9.48
C GLU A 94 11.20 8.09 8.96
N GLU A 95 11.96 7.44 8.08
CA GLU A 95 11.65 6.10 7.60
C GLU A 95 12.86 5.17 7.66
N SER A 96 12.59 3.89 7.90
CA SER A 96 13.58 2.83 7.96
C SER A 96 13.10 1.61 7.21
N HIS A 97 13.97 1.11 6.33
CA HIS A 97 13.78 -0.04 5.44
C HIS A 97 15.12 -0.76 5.25
N GLN A 98 15.17 -1.89 4.56
CA GLN A 98 16.43 -2.58 4.27
C GLN A 98 17.51 -1.66 3.67
N GLN A 99 18.77 -1.91 4.03
CA GLN A 99 19.94 -1.08 3.69
C GLN A 99 20.03 -0.70 2.20
N HIS A 100 19.71 -1.62 1.30
CA HIS A 100 19.80 -1.41 -0.15
C HIS A 100 18.59 -0.70 -0.78
N LYS A 101 17.58 -0.31 0.02
CA LYS A 101 16.45 0.44 -0.50
C LYS A 101 16.84 1.89 -0.77
N ALA A 102 17.12 2.17 -2.05
CA ALA A 102 17.52 3.49 -2.53
C ALA A 102 16.36 4.49 -2.60
N ASP A 103 15.13 4.02 -2.80
CA ASP A 103 13.97 4.88 -3.01
C ASP A 103 13.16 5.07 -1.72
N THR A 104 12.70 6.31 -1.48
CA THR A 104 11.73 6.57 -0.42
C THR A 104 10.44 5.80 -0.66
N SER A 105 9.88 5.22 0.39
CA SER A 105 8.59 4.51 0.34
C SER A 105 7.51 5.34 -0.35
N GLY A 106 6.72 4.69 -1.23
CA GLY A 106 5.56 5.33 -1.86
C GLY A 106 4.56 5.85 -0.82
N THR A 107 4.40 5.12 0.29
CA THR A 107 3.58 5.55 1.44
C THR A 107 4.11 6.84 2.06
N ALA A 108 5.43 6.95 2.30
CA ALA A 108 6.01 8.18 2.86
C ALA A 108 5.84 9.38 1.91
N LYS A 109 6.02 9.18 0.60
CA LYS A 109 5.79 10.23 -0.42
C LYS A 109 4.33 10.70 -0.44
N ALA A 110 3.37 9.80 -0.30
CA ALA A 110 1.94 10.15 -0.21
C ALA A 110 1.65 10.94 1.06
N MET A 111 2.19 10.50 2.21
CA MET A 111 2.04 11.20 3.49
C MET A 111 2.57 12.64 3.45
N VAL A 112 3.69 12.90 2.77
CA VAL A 112 4.17 14.27 2.54
C VAL A 112 3.11 15.14 1.86
N ASN A 113 2.47 14.62 0.81
CA ASN A 113 1.43 15.37 0.10
C ASN A 113 0.24 15.69 1.03
N TYR A 114 -0.19 14.73 1.87
CA TYR A 114 -1.28 14.93 2.83
C TYR A 114 -0.93 15.97 3.88
N PHE A 115 0.25 15.86 4.51
CA PHE A 115 0.69 16.84 5.49
C PHE A 115 0.85 18.25 4.88
N ASN A 116 1.36 18.36 3.64
CA ASN A 116 1.47 19.66 2.97
C ASN A 116 0.09 20.30 2.73
N LYS A 117 -0.91 19.53 2.30
CA LYS A 117 -2.31 20.00 2.23
C LYS A 117 -2.84 20.42 3.60
N LEU A 118 -2.46 19.72 4.66
CA LEU A 118 -2.76 20.10 6.05
C LEU A 118 -1.99 21.35 6.52
N GLY A 119 -1.14 21.98 5.70
CA GLY A 119 -0.58 23.31 5.99
C GLY A 119 0.87 23.35 6.44
N VAL A 120 1.57 22.21 6.50
CA VAL A 120 3.04 22.24 6.66
C VAL A 120 3.74 22.44 5.32
N ASN A 121 5.02 22.81 5.36
CA ASN A 121 5.86 22.91 4.18
C ASN A 121 7.02 21.93 4.30
N PHE A 122 6.86 20.73 3.73
CA PHE A 122 7.83 19.65 3.82
C PHE A 122 8.14 19.11 2.42
N LYS A 123 9.42 18.97 2.08
CA LYS A 123 9.84 18.42 0.79
C LYS A 123 10.12 16.93 0.91
N LYS A 124 9.91 16.17 -0.17
CA LYS A 124 10.11 14.71 -0.14
C LYS A 124 11.58 14.33 0.08
N GLU A 125 12.48 15.22 -0.30
CA GLU A 125 13.92 15.10 -0.15
C GLU A 125 14.37 15.29 1.31
N ASP A 126 13.52 15.91 2.14
CA ASP A 126 13.80 16.15 3.57
C ASP A 126 13.44 14.94 4.45
N ILE A 127 12.92 13.85 3.86
CA ILE A 127 12.63 12.61 4.59
C ILE A 127 13.94 12.00 5.09
N ILE A 128 14.03 11.80 6.40
CA ILE A 128 15.18 11.17 7.04
C ILE A 128 15.12 9.67 6.76
N GLN A 129 16.07 9.17 5.96
CA GLN A 129 16.18 7.76 5.62
C GLN A 129 17.22 7.08 6.51
N VAL A 130 16.77 6.21 7.40
CA VAL A 130 17.64 5.38 8.23
C VAL A 130 17.88 4.07 7.51
N ARG A 131 19.13 3.84 7.08
CA ARG A 131 19.54 2.65 6.30
C ARG A 131 20.70 1.88 6.92
N ASP A 132 21.44 2.51 7.82
CA ASP A 132 22.54 1.88 8.54
C ASP A 132 21.98 0.82 9.52
N PRO A 133 22.33 -0.47 9.37
CA PRO A 133 21.78 -1.52 10.23
C PRO A 133 22.06 -1.36 11.72
N GLU A 134 23.21 -0.78 12.09
CA GLU A 134 23.55 -0.51 13.49
C GLU A 134 22.67 0.62 14.04
N GLU A 135 22.43 1.68 13.27
CA GLU A 135 21.50 2.74 13.66
C GLU A 135 20.06 2.20 13.77
N GLN A 136 19.64 1.36 12.82
CA GLN A 136 18.32 0.72 12.83
C GLN A 136 18.12 -0.17 14.07
N LYS A 137 19.13 -0.96 14.44
CA LYS A 137 19.08 -1.82 15.62
C LYS A 137 19.16 -1.02 16.92
N ASN A 138 20.13 -0.11 17.03
CA ASN A 138 20.48 0.51 18.31
C ASN A 138 19.63 1.75 18.62
N ARG A 139 19.28 2.58 17.63
CA ARG A 139 18.47 3.80 17.83
C ARG A 139 16.98 3.54 17.63
N LEU A 140 16.62 2.86 16.53
CA LEU A 140 15.20 2.60 16.24
C LEU A 140 14.68 1.37 16.98
N GLY A 141 15.53 0.40 17.32
CA GLY A 141 15.10 -0.85 17.94
C GLY A 141 14.49 -1.85 16.96
N VAL A 142 14.86 -1.78 15.67
CA VAL A 142 14.47 -2.80 14.69
C VAL A 142 15.09 -4.14 15.10
N PRO A 143 14.29 -5.21 15.29
CA PRO A 143 14.85 -6.51 15.68
C PRO A 143 15.77 -7.05 14.58
N GLU A 144 16.87 -7.68 14.98
CA GLU A 144 17.94 -8.11 14.08
C GLU A 144 17.44 -9.00 12.92
N GLN A 145 16.50 -9.90 13.21
CA GLN A 145 15.90 -10.80 12.22
C GLN A 145 15.05 -10.09 11.15
N TYR A 146 14.71 -8.81 11.34
CA TYR A 146 13.89 -8.02 10.41
C TYR A 146 14.67 -6.90 9.72
N LEU A 147 15.98 -6.71 9.97
CA LEU A 147 16.79 -5.68 9.31
C LEU A 147 16.81 -5.80 7.78
N SER A 148 16.63 -7.01 7.26
CA SER A 148 16.55 -7.30 5.82
C SER A 148 15.13 -7.19 5.25
N GLY A 149 14.13 -6.88 6.08
CA GLY A 149 12.72 -6.86 5.70
C GLY A 149 11.84 -6.22 6.77
N HIS A 150 11.84 -4.89 6.81
CA HIS A 150 10.97 -4.06 7.63
C HIS A 150 10.56 -2.79 6.89
N GLY A 151 9.51 -2.14 7.39
CA GLY A 151 9.09 -0.81 6.96
C GLY A 151 8.57 -0.03 8.15
N TRP A 152 9.43 0.79 8.75
CA TRP A 152 9.11 1.61 9.92
C TRP A 152 9.05 3.06 9.51
N HIS A 153 8.01 3.77 9.93
CA HIS A 153 7.86 5.19 9.62
C HIS A 153 7.35 5.93 10.85
N THR A 154 7.90 7.12 11.08
CA THR A 154 7.46 8.04 12.11
C THR A 154 7.25 9.43 11.53
N TYR A 155 6.11 10.03 11.81
CA TYR A 155 5.74 11.39 11.42
C TYR A 155 5.50 12.19 12.70
N THR A 156 6.29 13.23 12.93
CA THR A 156 6.20 14.06 14.15
C THR A 156 5.86 15.50 13.76
N LEU A 157 4.76 16.01 14.30
CA LEU A 157 4.37 17.43 14.19
C LEU A 157 4.57 18.12 15.53
N ILE A 158 5.20 19.28 15.51
CA ILE A 158 5.43 20.11 16.71
C ILE A 158 4.87 21.51 16.46
N SER A 159 4.06 22.01 17.40
CA SER A 159 3.48 23.36 17.34
C SER A 159 4.56 24.46 17.41
N PRO A 160 4.28 25.68 16.91
CA PRO A 160 5.23 26.80 16.97
C PRO A 160 5.78 27.11 18.37
N ASP A 161 4.95 26.95 19.42
CA ASP A 161 5.31 27.18 20.81
C ASP A 161 5.93 25.95 21.52
N ASN A 162 6.12 24.85 20.80
CA ASN A 162 6.66 23.56 21.28
C ASN A 162 5.85 22.87 22.38
N THR A 163 4.57 23.21 22.58
CA THR A 163 3.72 22.62 23.63
C THR A 163 2.88 21.45 23.17
N VAL A 164 2.57 21.36 21.87
CA VAL A 164 1.76 20.28 21.28
C VAL A 164 2.64 19.43 20.37
N THR A 165 2.68 18.13 20.63
CA THR A 165 3.35 17.15 19.77
C THR A 165 2.35 16.08 19.32
N PHE A 166 2.23 15.89 18.01
CA PHE A 166 1.59 14.70 17.44
C PHE A 166 2.66 13.77 16.90
N ARG A 167 2.53 12.47 17.16
CA ARG A 167 3.41 11.44 16.61
C ARG A 167 2.58 10.29 16.07
N PHE A 168 2.78 9.98 14.79
CA PHE A 168 2.19 8.83 14.14
C PHE A 168 3.32 7.86 13.80
N THR A 169 3.23 6.61 14.25
CA THR A 169 4.24 5.59 13.98
C THR A 169 3.56 4.31 13.52
N HIS A 170 4.11 3.69 12.48
CA HIS A 170 3.74 2.35 12.05
C HIS A 170 4.98 1.55 11.67
N ASN A 171 5.07 0.34 12.21
CA ASN A 171 6.25 -0.51 12.14
C ASN A 171 5.85 -1.88 11.63
N ILE A 172 6.27 -2.19 10.40
CA ILE A 172 6.08 -3.51 9.81
C ILE A 172 7.38 -4.28 9.93
N ASN A 173 7.28 -5.50 10.46
CA ASN A 173 8.34 -6.48 10.51
C ASN A 173 7.95 -7.67 9.62
N GLY A 174 8.81 -8.06 8.68
CA GLY A 174 8.53 -9.16 7.78
C GLY A 174 7.40 -8.85 6.78
N ARG A 175 6.65 -9.90 6.38
CA ARG A 175 5.66 -9.81 5.29
C ARG A 175 4.23 -10.20 5.67
N ASP A 176 4.00 -10.61 6.91
CA ASP A 176 2.75 -11.23 7.33
C ASP A 176 1.54 -10.32 7.14
N ILE A 177 1.70 -9.01 7.36
CA ILE A 177 0.62 -8.03 7.15
C ILE A 177 0.18 -7.94 5.69
N TYR A 178 1.10 -8.11 4.73
CA TYR A 178 0.78 -8.12 3.30
C TYR A 178 0.11 -9.44 2.92
N ALA A 179 0.56 -10.56 3.47
CA ALA A 179 -0.06 -11.87 3.25
C ALA A 179 -1.50 -11.88 3.79
N GLN A 180 -1.72 -11.39 5.01
CA GLN A 180 -3.05 -11.30 5.60
C GLN A 180 -3.99 -10.41 4.78
N GLY A 181 -3.54 -9.22 4.38
CA GLY A 181 -4.37 -8.35 3.55
C GLY A 181 -4.64 -8.93 2.15
N THR A 182 -3.73 -9.76 1.62
CA THR A 182 -3.98 -10.52 0.39
C THR A 182 -5.09 -11.56 0.59
N PHE A 183 -5.06 -12.31 1.69
CA PHE A 183 -6.14 -13.25 2.02
C PHE A 183 -7.48 -12.54 2.19
N ASP A 184 -7.49 -11.38 2.84
CA ASP A 184 -8.69 -10.57 3.00
C ASP A 184 -9.22 -10.08 1.63
N ALA A 185 -8.32 -9.67 0.72
CA ALA A 185 -8.68 -9.28 -0.65
C ALA A 185 -9.23 -10.46 -1.47
N VAL A 186 -8.68 -11.67 -1.31
CA VAL A 186 -9.20 -12.87 -1.96
C VAL A 186 -10.61 -13.18 -1.45
N ASN A 187 -10.81 -13.20 -0.13
CA ASN A 187 -12.11 -13.44 0.48
C ASN A 187 -13.16 -12.42 0.01
N PHE A 188 -12.79 -11.13 0.02
CA PHE A 188 -13.63 -10.05 -0.48
C PHE A 188 -14.01 -10.25 -1.96
N LEU A 189 -13.03 -10.59 -2.81
CA LEU A 189 -13.28 -10.79 -4.24
C LEU A 189 -14.23 -11.96 -4.48
N THR A 190 -14.04 -13.08 -3.78
CA THR A 190 -14.93 -14.25 -3.85
C THR A 190 -16.34 -13.86 -3.42
N GLU A 191 -16.50 -13.19 -2.27
CA GLU A 191 -17.81 -12.75 -1.78
C GLU A 191 -18.54 -11.85 -2.79
N LYS A 192 -17.84 -10.91 -3.44
CA LYS A 192 -18.44 -10.06 -4.47
C LYS A 192 -18.88 -10.87 -5.69
N MET A 193 -18.09 -11.86 -6.11
CA MET A 193 -18.45 -12.73 -7.22
C MET A 193 -19.67 -13.62 -6.92
N ASP A 194 -19.79 -14.11 -5.68
CA ASP A 194 -20.94 -14.88 -5.19
C ASP A 194 -22.22 -14.03 -5.16
N GLN A 195 -22.08 -12.74 -4.82
CA GLN A 195 -23.14 -11.74 -4.90
C GLN A 195 -23.49 -11.33 -6.34
N GLY A 196 -22.81 -11.90 -7.35
CA GLY A 196 -23.10 -11.69 -8.76
C GLY A 196 -22.32 -10.55 -9.41
N ALA A 197 -21.30 -9.98 -8.74
CA ALA A 197 -20.43 -8.99 -9.37
C ALA A 197 -19.73 -9.57 -10.60
N ARG A 198 -19.70 -8.79 -11.68
CA ARG A 198 -19.04 -9.12 -12.94
C ARG A 198 -18.32 -7.88 -13.48
N GLY A 199 -17.06 -8.04 -13.90
CA GLY A 199 -16.27 -6.96 -14.49
C GLY A 199 -15.95 -5.78 -13.59
N GLN A 200 -15.92 -5.98 -12.27
CA GLN A 200 -15.60 -4.93 -11.31
C GLN A 200 -14.13 -5.02 -10.88
N VAL A 201 -13.46 -3.87 -10.86
CA VAL A 201 -12.08 -3.75 -10.36
C VAL A 201 -12.12 -3.04 -9.03
N TYR A 202 -11.59 -3.70 -8.00
CA TYR A 202 -11.57 -3.21 -6.63
C TYR A 202 -10.16 -2.85 -6.21
N SER A 203 -10.09 -1.98 -5.22
CA SER A 203 -8.88 -1.56 -4.52
C SER A 203 -8.86 -2.11 -3.10
N MET A 204 -7.75 -1.92 -2.39
CA MET A 204 -7.70 -2.24 -0.95
C MET A 204 -8.63 -1.34 -0.11
N ILE A 205 -9.03 -0.16 -0.61
CA ILE A 205 -10.03 0.68 0.05
C ILE A 205 -11.41 0.02 0.02
N ASP A 206 -11.78 -0.58 -1.12
CA ASP A 206 -13.06 -1.29 -1.25
C ASP A 206 -13.08 -2.51 -0.32
N VAL A 207 -11.96 -3.26 -0.25
CA VAL A 207 -11.77 -4.36 0.71
C VAL A 207 -11.94 -3.88 2.16
N LEU A 208 -11.40 -2.71 2.52
CA LEU A 208 -11.54 -2.15 3.86
C LEU A 208 -12.98 -1.73 4.19
N LYS A 209 -13.73 -1.25 3.21
CA LYS A 209 -15.13 -0.82 3.39
C LYS A 209 -16.11 -1.98 3.39
N GLY A 210 -15.77 -3.10 2.73
CA GLY A 210 -16.69 -4.21 2.49
C GLY A 210 -17.78 -3.90 1.45
N GLU A 211 -17.67 -2.76 0.76
CA GLU A 211 -18.63 -2.25 -0.24
C GLU A 211 -18.47 -2.91 -1.61
#